data_AF-A0A1B1Q353-F1
#
_entry.id   AF-A0A1B1Q353-F1
#
_cell.length_a   1.000
_cell.length_b   1.000
_cell.length_c   1.000
_cell.angle_alpha   90.00
_cell.angle_beta   90.00
_cell.angle_gamma   90.00
#
_symmetry.space_group_name_H-M   'P 1'
#
loop_
_entity.id
_entity.type
_entity.pdbx_description
1 polymer ?
#
loop_
_entity_poly.entity_id
_entity_poly.type
_entity_poly.pdbx_seq_one_letter_code
_entity_poly.pdbx_strand_id
1 'polypeptide(L)' 'MGTQYTTPVGTVVQLTGTAWARSEDGSMRHLQQGDVLCEDEAVITAHEGRVELEHADGTISTIQGPLLAELLPG' A
#
# COMPACT_ATOMS: atom_id res chain seq x y z
N MET A 1 25.51 0.47 7.41
CA MET A 1 24.35 0.58 8.32
C MET A 1 23.49 1.72 7.81
N GLY A 2 22.72 1.50 6.75
CA GLY A 2 21.74 2.47 6.27
C GLY A 2 20.40 1.97 6.75
N THR A 3 19.79 2.62 7.72
CA THR A 3 18.38 2.40 8.03
C THR A 3 17.61 2.77 6.76
N GLN A 4 16.97 1.81 6.12
CA GLN A 4 16.01 2.11 5.06
C GLN A 4 14.87 2.89 5.73
N TYR A 5 14.91 4.22 5.62
CA TYR A 5 13.81 5.08 6.05
C TYR A 5 12.71 4.92 5.01
N THR A 6 11.96 3.82 5.09
CA THR A 6 10.76 3.66 4.26
C THR A 6 9.75 4.68 4.77
N THR A 7 9.53 5.76 4.02
CA THR A 7 8.54 6.78 4.41
C THR A 7 7.16 6.10 4.43
N PRO A 8 6.43 6.15 5.54
CA PRO A 8 5.05 5.68 5.55
C PRO A 8 4.21 6.61 4.67
N VAL A 9 3.59 6.07 3.62
CA VAL A 9 2.66 6.83 2.77
C VAL A 9 1.31 7.01 3.43
N GLY A 10 0.89 6.01 4.22
CA GLY A 10 -0.42 6.01 4.86
C GLY A 10 -0.74 4.70 5.54
N THR A 11 -1.87 4.67 6.23
CA THR A 11 -2.35 3.51 7.00
C THR A 11 -3.60 2.97 6.35
N VAL A 12 -3.72 1.65 6.26
CA VAL A 12 -4.93 0.99 5.75
C VAL A 12 -6.05 1.20 6.76
N VAL A 13 -6.96 2.12 6.48
CA VAL A 13 -8.12 2.37 7.35
C VAL A 13 -9.29 1.45 7.03
N GLN A 14 -9.33 0.89 5.82
CA GLN A 14 -10.32 -0.11 5.44
C GLN A 14 -9.74 -1.07 4.41
N LEU A 15 -10.01 -2.36 4.59
CA LEU A 15 -9.64 -3.40 3.63
C LEU A 15 -10.84 -4.31 3.39
N THR A 16 -11.19 -4.49 2.12
CA THR A 16 -12.24 -5.41 1.67
C THR A 16 -11.64 -6.40 0.69
N GLY A 17 -11.92 -7.68 0.88
CA GLY A 17 -11.34 -8.75 0.07
C GLY A 17 -9.91 -9.09 0.51
N THR A 18 -9.00 -9.22 -0.44
CA THR A 18 -7.59 -9.58 -0.16
C THR A 18 -6.66 -8.60 -0.85
N ALA A 19 -5.63 -8.16 -0.12
CA ALA A 19 -4.58 -7.33 -0.65
C ALA A 19 -3.23 -7.71 -0.03
N TRP A 20 -2.16 -7.36 -0.74
CA TRP A 20 -0.77 -7.60 -0.37
C TRP A 20 0.04 -6.34 -0.62
N ALA A 21 1.02 -6.08 0.24
CA ALA A 21 2.07 -5.12 -0.05
C ALA A 21 3.28 -5.91 -0.54
N ARG A 22 3.81 -5.52 -1.69
CA ARG A 22 5.04 -6.05 -2.24
C ARG A 22 6.15 -5.04 -2.00
N SER A 23 7.17 -5.41 -1.24
CA SER A 23 8.34 -4.56 -0.98
C SER A 23 9.33 -4.64 -2.15
N GLU A 24 10.35 -3.78 -2.20
CA GLU A 24 11.37 -3.73 -3.27
C GLU A 24 12.12 -5.06 -3.47
N ASP A 25 12.32 -5.83 -2.39
CA ASP A 25 12.93 -7.16 -2.44
C ASP A 25 12.05 -8.21 -3.15
N GLY A 26 10.82 -7.84 -3.48
CA GLY A 26 9.82 -8.69 -4.12
C GLY A 26 9.03 -9.56 -3.16
N SER A 27 9.28 -9.46 -1.85
CA SER A 27 8.49 -10.15 -0.84
C SER A 27 7.08 -9.57 -0.79
N MET A 28 6.08 -10.46 -0.75
CA MET A 28 4.68 -10.08 -0.58
C MET A 28 4.25 -10.34 0.86
N ARG A 29 3.77 -9.29 1.54
CA ARG A 29 3.13 -9.39 2.85
C ARG A 29 1.64 -9.17 2.70
N HIS A 30 0.83 -9.92 3.43
CA HIS A 30 -0.62 -9.68 3.47
C HIS A 30 -0.92 -8.35 4.13
N LEU A 31 -1.76 -7.52 3.51
CA LEU A 31 -2.25 -6.29 4.11
C LEU A 31 -3.47 -6.57 4.98
N GLN A 32 -3.58 -5.78 6.05
CA GLN A 32 -4.71 -5.83 6.98
C GLN A 32 -5.10 -4.39 7.35
N GLN A 33 -6.32 -4.22 7.86
CA GLN A 33 -6.74 -2.94 8.43
C GLN A 33 -5.83 -2.58 9.62
N GLY A 34 -5.37 -1.33 9.64
CA GLY A 34 -4.38 -0.80 10.58
C GLY A 34 -2.92 -0.97 10.13
N ASP A 35 -2.67 -1.66 9.01
CA ASP A 35 -1.30 -1.84 8.50
C ASP A 35 -0.79 -0.54 7.86
N VAL A 36 0.49 -0.23 8.06
CA VAL A 36 1.12 0.99 7.52
C VAL A 36 1.87 0.66 6.26
N LEU A 37 1.56 1.37 5.19
CA LEU A 37 2.12 1.18 3.87
C LEU A 37 3.25 2.17 3.64
N CYS A 38 4.32 1.72 3.01
CA CYS A 38 5.48 2.55 2.72
C CYS A 38 5.59 2.96 1.24
N GLU A 39 6.28 4.06 0.96
CA GLU A 39 6.51 4.58 -0.42
C GLU A 39 7.18 3.56 -1.34
N ASP A 40 7.97 2.66 -0.75
CA ASP A 40 8.74 1.63 -1.45
C ASP A 40 7.93 0.34 -1.69
N GLU A 41 6.67 0.31 -1.23
CA GLU A 41 5.81 -0.86 -1.31
C GLU A 41 4.71 -0.68 -2.35
N ALA A 42 4.54 -1.68 -3.20
CA ALA A 42 3.44 -1.73 -4.16
C ALA A 42 2.23 -2.46 -3.53
N VAL A 43 1.06 -1.81 -3.54
CA VAL A 43 -0.19 -2.47 -3.16
C VAL A 43 -0.70 -3.33 -4.31
N ILE A 44 -0.91 -4.60 -4.03
CA ILE A 44 -1.53 -5.57 -4.93
C ILE A 44 -2.88 -5.94 -4.31
N THR A 45 -3.97 -5.61 -4.99
CA THR A 45 -5.32 -6.05 -4.60
C THR A 45 -5.77 -7.22 -5.45
N ALA A 46 -6.55 -8.13 -4.87
CA ALA A 46 -7.26 -9.17 -5.63
C ALA A 46 -8.33 -8.54 -6.55
N HIS A 47 -8.93 -9.34 -7.44
CA HIS A 47 -9.96 -8.87 -8.40
C HIS A 47 -11.14 -8.12 -7.73
N GLU A 48 -11.51 -8.46 -6.51
CA GLU A 48 -12.55 -7.79 -5.71
C GLU A 48 -11.97 -7.04 -4.50
N GLY A 49 -10.65 -6.86 -4.48
CA GLY A 49 -9.91 -6.22 -3.40
C GLY A 49 -10.02 -4.70 -3.45
N ARG A 50 -10.33 -4.10 -2.29
CA ARG A 50 -10.36 -2.65 -2.08
C ARG A 50 -9.56 -2.32 -0.83
N VAL A 51 -8.65 -1.36 -0.95
CA VAL A 51 -7.86 -0.84 0.16
C VAL A 51 -8.10 0.65 0.24
N GLU A 52 -8.48 1.15 1.41
CA GLU A 52 -8.58 2.58 1.69
C GLU A 52 -7.41 2.94 2.59
N LEU A 53 -6.60 3.86 2.09
CA LEU A 53 -5.37 4.30 2.71
C LEU A 53 -5.55 5.73 3.21
N GLU A 54 -5.37 5.95 4.50
CA GLU A 54 -5.32 7.28 5.09
C GLU A 54 -3.88 7.78 5.12
N HIS A 55 -3.63 8.87 4.42
CA HIS A 55 -2.35 9.56 4.45
C HIS A 55 -2.19 10.37 5.75
N ALA A 56 -0.96 10.72 6.11
CA ALA A 56 -0.67 11.54 7.29
C ALA A 56 -1.31 12.95 7.24
N ASP A 57 -1.69 13.40 6.04
CA ASP A 57 -2.44 14.64 5.78
C ASP A 57 -3.96 14.49 6.05
N GLY A 58 -4.45 13.28 6.24
CA GLY A 58 -5.88 12.98 6.41
C GLY A 58 -6.64 12.72 5.10
N THR A 59 -5.97 12.85 3.95
CA THR A 59 -6.51 12.40 2.67
C THR A 59 -6.66 10.89 2.63
N ILE A 60 -7.81 10.41 2.13
CA ILE A 60 -8.07 8.97 1.91
C ILE A 60 -7.89 8.63 0.43
N SER A 61 -6.96 7.73 0.14
CA SER A 61 -6.74 7.16 -1.19
C SER A 61 -7.37 5.77 -1.27
N THR A 62 -8.27 5.55 -2.22
CA THR A 62 -8.86 4.22 -2.45
C THR A 62 -8.14 3.50 -3.58
N ILE A 63 -7.52 2.37 -3.27
CA ILE A 63 -6.85 1.47 -4.22
C ILE A 63 -7.80 0.32 -4.53
N GLN A 64 -8.20 0.19 -5.80
CA GLN A 64 -9.15 -0.81 -6.29
C GLN A 64 -8.77 -1.23 -7.71
N GLY A 65 -8.85 -2.54 -8.01
CA GLY A 65 -8.46 -3.11 -9.30
C GLY A 65 -6.96 -3.45 -9.41
N PRO A 66 -6.53 -4.15 -10.48
CA PRO A 66 -5.16 -4.61 -10.68
C PRO A 66 -4.25 -3.43 -11.05
N LEU A 67 -4.03 -2.54 -10.09
CA LEU A 67 -3.22 -1.35 -10.28
C LEU A 67 -1.81 -1.66 -9.81
N LEU A 68 -0.91 -1.99 -10.76
CA LEU A 68 0.50 -1.68 -10.59
C LEU A 68 0.57 -0.14 -10.55
N ALA A 69 0.48 0.44 -9.35
CA ALA A 69 0.76 1.85 -9.16
C ALA A 69 2.28 2.04 -9.29
N GLU A 70 2.79 1.94 -10.52
CA GLU A 70 4.08 2.52 -10.85
C GLU A 70 3.88 4.04 -10.72
N LEU A 71 4.29 4.60 -9.58
CA LEU A 71 4.47 6.02 -9.40
C LEU A 71 5.55 6.46 -10.39
N LEU A 72 5.17 6.71 -11.64
CA LEU A 72 6.02 7.32 -12.64
C LEU A 72 6.27 8.78 -12.20
N PRO A 73 7.52 9.19 -11.93
CA PRO A 73 7.83 10.58 -11.70
C PRO A 73 7.64 11.35 -13.02
N GLY A 74 6.85 12.44 -12.96
CA GLY A 74 6.80 13.47 -14.00
C GLY A 74 7.81 14.57 -13.71
#